data_AF-A0A958J0V8-F1
#
_entry.id   AF-A0A958J0V8-F1
#
_cell.length_a   1.000
_cell.length_b   1.000
_cell.length_c   1.000
_cell.angle_alpha   90.00
_cell.angle_beta   90.00
_cell.angle_gamma   90.00
#
_symmetry.space_group_name_H-M   'P 1'
#
loop_
_entity.id
_entity.type
_entity.pdbx_description
1 polymer ?
#
loop_
_entity_poly.entity_id
_entity_poly.type
_entity_poly.pdbx_seq_one_letter_code
_entity_poly.pdbx_strand_id
1 'polypeptide(L)'
;MKDPRFAKVLVDDDDNFTNVGNISLTVTNYGTFGDGFVSQTPIDQPSCEYPKGSAIEHIFVGGLWVGGETSQGIRVTTGAFNISSLSGGAGAANFEFTNTADLNDLISERSSLPANAFYSPEAISHQDFVADFVDTNTFIPGTAIQIPNHQPLGLAVHMETYAWNFPFADDFVIL
;
A
#
# COMPACT_ATOMS: atom_id res chain seq x y z
N MET A 1 18.36 -15.28 19.05
CA MET A 1 18.49 -13.82 18.92
C MET A 1 18.51 -13.53 17.41
N LYS A 2 17.51 -12.83 16.86
CA LYS A 2 17.38 -12.57 15.41
C LYS A 2 18.45 -11.55 14.96
N ASP A 3 18.99 -11.72 13.75
CA ASP A 3 20.08 -10.91 13.18
C ASP A 3 19.60 -9.48 12.87
N PRO A 4 20.30 -8.43 13.36
CA PRO A 4 19.88 -7.03 13.24
C PRO A 4 19.86 -6.50 11.79
N ARG A 5 20.45 -7.21 10.82
CA ARG A 5 20.33 -6.88 9.39
C ARG A 5 18.97 -7.22 8.80
N PHE A 6 18.15 -7.97 9.54
CA PHE A 6 16.75 -8.27 9.19
C PHE A 6 15.76 -7.60 10.15
N ALA A 7 16.21 -6.59 10.92
CA ALA A 7 15.29 -5.70 11.61
C ALA A 7 14.74 -4.73 10.56
N LYS A 8 13.47 -4.91 10.17
CA LYS A 8 12.75 -3.90 9.39
C LYS A 8 12.76 -2.60 10.21
N VAL A 9 13.54 -1.62 9.80
CA VAL A 9 13.67 -0.31 10.49
C VAL A 9 12.43 0.56 10.22
N LEU A 10 11.76 0.29 9.10
CA LEU A 10 10.51 0.90 8.67
C LEU A 10 9.38 -0.11 8.83
N VAL A 11 8.21 0.37 9.20
CA VAL A 11 6.99 -0.45 9.31
C VAL A 11 6.27 -0.53 7.95
N ASP A 12 6.63 0.38 7.02
CA ASP A 12 6.20 0.37 5.61
C ASP A 12 6.25 -1.03 5.03
N ASP A 13 5.11 -1.51 4.58
CA ASP A 13 4.87 -2.84 4.05
C ASP A 13 4.38 -2.72 2.61
N ASP A 14 5.34 -2.85 1.70
CA ASP A 14 5.22 -2.72 0.25
C ASP A 14 5.61 -4.02 -0.47
N ASP A 15 5.57 -5.14 0.27
CA ASP A 15 5.91 -6.47 -0.23
C ASP A 15 4.68 -7.28 -0.69
N ASN A 16 3.50 -6.67 -0.70
CA ASN A 16 2.22 -7.35 -0.94
C ASN A 16 1.60 -6.92 -2.28
N PHE A 17 1.25 -7.90 -3.10
CA PHE A 17 0.58 -7.68 -4.38
C PHE A 17 -0.44 -8.78 -4.65
N THR A 18 -1.51 -8.41 -5.36
CA THR A 18 -2.51 -9.39 -5.74
C THR A 18 -1.93 -10.37 -6.74
N ASN A 19 -2.12 -11.66 -6.51
CA ASN A 19 -1.60 -12.74 -7.36
C ASN A 19 -2.67 -13.78 -7.70
N VAL A 20 -3.90 -13.59 -7.23
CA VAL A 20 -5.09 -14.32 -7.69
C VAL A 20 -5.70 -13.61 -8.91
N GLY A 21 -6.29 -14.38 -9.83
CA GLY A 21 -6.85 -13.81 -11.06
C GLY A 21 -5.80 -13.49 -12.14
N ASN A 22 -6.15 -12.59 -13.06
CA ASN A 22 -5.38 -12.24 -14.25
C ASN A 22 -4.89 -10.77 -14.22
N ILE A 23 -5.16 -10.04 -13.14
CA ILE A 23 -4.59 -8.73 -12.81
C ILE A 23 -3.74 -8.87 -11.56
N SER A 24 -2.62 -8.14 -11.50
CA SER A 24 -1.76 -8.08 -10.31
C SER A 24 -1.49 -6.62 -9.95
N LEU A 25 -1.69 -6.24 -8.70
CA LEU A 25 -1.54 -4.87 -8.20
C LEU A 25 -0.82 -4.89 -6.85
N THR A 26 0.31 -4.18 -6.74
CA THR A 26 0.97 -3.92 -5.46
C THR A 26 0.14 -2.96 -4.60
N VAL A 27 0.01 -3.29 -3.32
CA VAL A 27 -0.70 -2.50 -2.31
C VAL A 27 0.21 -2.27 -1.11
N THR A 28 0.07 -1.10 -0.46
CA THR A 28 0.88 -0.75 0.70
C THR A 28 0.05 -0.40 1.93
N ASN A 29 0.66 -0.53 3.12
CA ASN A 29 0.09 -0.05 4.39
C ASN A 29 0.34 1.45 4.62
N TYR A 30 0.48 2.24 3.57
CA TYR A 30 0.62 3.70 3.66
C TYR A 30 -0.06 4.42 2.49
N GLY A 31 -1.05 3.78 1.87
CA GLY A 31 -1.96 4.43 0.93
C GLY A 31 -1.38 4.72 -0.46
N THR A 32 -0.35 3.99 -0.88
CA THR A 32 0.12 3.94 -2.27
C THR A 32 -0.23 2.62 -2.94
N PHE A 33 -0.39 2.66 -4.26
CA PHE A 33 -0.74 1.50 -5.09
C PHE A 33 0.20 1.43 -6.28
N GLY A 34 0.73 0.25 -6.57
CA GLY A 34 1.81 0.07 -7.53
C GLY A 34 3.19 0.32 -6.96
N ASP A 35 4.21 -0.12 -7.69
CA ASP A 35 5.61 -0.19 -7.24
C ASP A 35 6.49 0.90 -7.88
N GLY A 36 5.93 1.77 -8.72
CA GLY A 36 6.68 2.79 -9.42
C GLY A 36 7.68 2.23 -10.45
N PHE A 37 7.45 1.02 -10.97
CA PHE A 37 8.36 0.30 -11.86
C PHE A 37 9.76 0.13 -11.28
N VAL A 38 9.85 0.08 -9.94
CA VAL A 38 11.10 -0.08 -9.23
C VAL A 38 11.38 -1.57 -9.17
N SER A 39 12.47 -2.00 -9.79
CA SER A 39 12.79 -3.42 -9.72
C SER A 39 13.16 -3.82 -8.28
N GLN A 40 12.33 -4.68 -7.70
CA GLN A 40 12.49 -5.15 -6.32
C GLN A 40 13.25 -6.49 -6.30
N THR A 41 14.01 -6.70 -5.23
CA THR A 41 14.78 -7.93 -5.00
C THR A 41 14.35 -8.50 -3.65
N PRO A 42 14.03 -9.81 -3.54
CA PRO A 42 14.32 -10.88 -4.50
C PRO A 42 13.23 -11.13 -5.55
N ILE A 43 12.03 -10.57 -5.39
CA ILE A 43 10.90 -10.73 -6.29
C ILE A 43 10.55 -9.36 -6.86
N ASP A 44 10.52 -9.28 -8.18
CA ASP A 44 10.03 -8.11 -8.92
C ASP A 44 8.51 -8.10 -8.84
N GLN A 45 7.94 -7.08 -8.22
CA GLN A 45 6.49 -6.99 -8.03
C GLN A 45 5.85 -6.23 -9.20
N PRO A 46 4.59 -6.57 -9.55
CA PRO A 46 3.87 -5.86 -10.58
C PRO A 46 3.28 -4.55 -10.03
N SER A 47 3.41 -3.46 -10.77
CA SER A 47 2.76 -2.21 -10.38
C SER A 47 1.24 -2.30 -10.49
N CYS A 48 0.75 -2.61 -11.69
CA CYS A 48 -0.62 -2.96 -12.02
C CYS A 48 -0.58 -3.69 -13.37
N GLU A 49 -0.19 -4.96 -13.32
CA GLU A 49 0.05 -5.77 -14.50
C GLU A 49 -1.26 -6.43 -14.96
N TYR A 50 -1.59 -6.26 -16.24
CA TYR A 50 -2.71 -6.96 -16.87
C TYR A 50 -2.47 -7.17 -18.38
N PRO A 51 -2.66 -8.38 -18.93
CA PRO A 51 -2.83 -9.65 -18.23
C PRO A 51 -1.60 -10.01 -17.38
N LYS A 52 -1.79 -10.77 -16.32
CA LYS A 52 -0.72 -11.22 -15.42
C LYS A 52 0.32 -12.04 -16.20
N GLY A 53 1.59 -11.73 -16.03
CA GLY A 53 2.72 -12.31 -16.77
C GLY A 53 2.94 -11.75 -18.19
N SER A 54 2.29 -10.66 -18.56
CA SER A 54 2.50 -9.97 -19.86
C SER A 54 3.59 -8.89 -19.84
N ALA A 55 4.04 -8.47 -18.66
CA ALA A 55 4.87 -7.28 -18.41
C ALA A 55 4.23 -5.95 -18.89
N ILE A 56 2.90 -5.92 -19.06
CA ILE A 56 2.16 -4.70 -19.42
C ILE A 56 1.60 -4.05 -18.15
N GLU A 57 2.26 -2.99 -17.73
CA GLU A 57 1.90 -2.19 -16.56
C GLU A 57 0.92 -1.07 -16.88
N HIS A 58 -0.12 -0.91 -16.05
CA HIS A 58 -1.20 0.06 -16.26
C HIS A 58 -1.19 1.22 -15.27
N ILE A 59 -0.45 1.11 -14.17
CA ILE A 59 -0.31 2.14 -13.15
C ILE A 59 1.18 2.31 -12.85
N PHE A 60 1.68 3.53 -12.85
CA PHE A 60 3.01 3.82 -12.30
C PHE A 60 2.96 3.80 -10.78
N VAL A 61 2.18 4.71 -10.21
CA VAL A 61 1.81 4.71 -8.79
C VAL A 61 0.50 5.48 -8.64
N GLY A 62 -0.42 4.94 -7.85
CA GLY A 62 -1.61 5.60 -7.34
C GLY A 62 -1.43 5.96 -5.87
N GLY A 63 -2.18 6.95 -5.39
CA GLY A 63 -2.22 7.28 -3.97
C GLY A 63 -3.60 7.72 -3.55
N LEU A 64 -3.98 7.43 -2.31
CA LEU A 64 -5.23 7.92 -1.73
C LEU A 64 -5.18 9.44 -1.55
N TRP A 65 -6.24 10.14 -1.90
CA TRP A 65 -6.37 11.58 -1.68
C TRP A 65 -7.63 11.86 -0.87
N VAL A 66 -7.47 12.53 0.27
CA VAL A 66 -8.59 12.93 1.11
C VAL A 66 -8.56 14.43 1.33
N GLY A 67 -9.61 15.10 0.90
CA GLY A 67 -9.79 16.55 1.06
C GLY A 67 -10.74 16.89 2.20
N GLY A 68 -10.47 18.00 2.89
CA GLY A 68 -11.33 18.51 3.95
C GLY A 68 -11.26 20.03 4.07
N GLU A 69 -12.37 20.64 4.51
CA GLU A 69 -12.40 22.05 4.90
C GLU A 69 -12.00 22.18 6.38
N THR A 70 -10.96 22.97 6.65
CA THR A 70 -10.49 23.26 8.00
C THR A 70 -10.72 24.73 8.35
N SER A 71 -10.52 25.10 9.61
CA SER A 71 -10.55 26.52 10.03
C SER A 71 -9.49 27.39 9.33
N GLN A 72 -8.49 26.77 8.68
CA GLN A 72 -7.44 27.43 7.93
C GLN A 72 -7.61 27.32 6.41
N GLY A 73 -8.75 26.80 5.94
CA GLY A 73 -9.09 26.62 4.53
C GLY A 73 -9.12 25.16 4.10
N ILE A 74 -9.28 24.96 2.79
CA ILE A 74 -9.30 23.63 2.16
C ILE A 74 -7.89 23.03 2.23
N ARG A 75 -7.82 21.78 2.66
CA ARG A 75 -6.59 20.99 2.72
C ARG A 75 -6.83 19.63 2.08
N VAL A 76 -5.76 19.02 1.61
CA VAL A 76 -5.76 17.68 1.03
C VAL A 76 -4.56 16.95 1.60
N THR A 77 -4.79 15.73 2.08
CA THR A 77 -3.74 14.76 2.38
C THR A 77 -3.61 13.82 1.20
N THR A 78 -2.37 13.56 0.77
CA THR A 78 -2.03 12.84 -0.46
C THR A 78 -1.12 11.65 -0.20
N GLY A 79 -1.47 10.49 -0.77
CA GLY A 79 -0.63 9.30 -0.77
C GLY A 79 0.43 9.33 -1.88
N ALA A 80 0.17 10.03 -2.98
CA ALA A 80 1.14 10.28 -4.04
C ALA A 80 0.67 11.46 -4.91
N PHE A 81 1.52 12.48 -5.08
CA PHE A 81 1.22 13.61 -5.97
C PHE A 81 2.47 14.14 -6.69
N ASN A 82 2.39 14.33 -8.00
CA ASN A 82 3.42 15.00 -8.81
C ASN A 82 4.84 14.47 -8.54
N ILE A 83 4.98 13.15 -8.57
CA ILE A 83 6.24 12.44 -8.33
C ILE A 83 6.78 11.87 -9.64
N SER A 84 8.09 11.98 -9.82
CA SER A 84 8.80 11.43 -10.98
C SER A 84 9.43 10.06 -10.72
N SER A 85 9.54 9.67 -9.44
CA SER A 85 10.11 8.40 -9.00
C SER A 85 9.72 8.12 -7.54
N LEU A 86 9.64 6.85 -7.16
CA LEU A 86 9.60 6.41 -5.76
C LEU A 86 10.98 6.45 -5.09
N SER A 87 12.05 6.66 -5.88
CA SER A 87 13.45 6.70 -5.41
C SER A 87 13.80 7.89 -4.52
N GLY A 88 12.87 8.83 -4.30
CA GLY A 88 13.01 9.87 -3.28
C GLY A 88 13.08 9.31 -1.85
N GLY A 89 12.63 8.07 -1.65
CA GLY A 89 12.69 7.35 -0.39
C GLY A 89 11.73 7.90 0.68
N ALA A 90 11.82 7.31 1.87
CA ALA A 90 11.16 7.79 3.08
C ALA A 90 11.49 9.29 3.30
N GLY A 91 10.49 10.16 3.11
CA GLY A 91 10.60 11.60 3.35
C GLY A 91 10.61 12.45 2.08
N ALA A 92 10.36 11.86 0.92
CA ALA A 92 9.99 12.61 -0.27
C ALA A 92 8.72 13.45 -0.01
N ALA A 93 8.65 14.63 -0.60
CA ALA A 93 7.43 15.42 -0.58
C ALA A 93 6.29 14.67 -1.31
N ASN A 94 5.05 15.01 -0.97
CA ASN A 94 3.84 14.49 -1.62
C ASN A 94 3.47 13.03 -1.29
N PHE A 95 3.98 12.53 -0.17
CA PHE A 95 3.56 11.30 0.51
C PHE A 95 3.27 11.64 1.97
N GLU A 96 2.00 11.63 2.36
CA GLU A 96 1.55 12.16 3.65
C GLU A 96 0.84 11.11 4.53
N PHE A 97 0.50 9.96 3.94
CA PHE A 97 0.07 8.79 4.70
C PHE A 97 1.29 7.96 5.12
N THR A 98 1.18 7.38 6.31
CA THR A 98 2.19 6.48 6.89
C THR A 98 1.48 5.39 7.66
N ASN A 99 2.16 4.28 7.89
CA ASN A 99 1.71 3.28 8.85
C ASN A 99 1.43 3.90 10.24
N THR A 100 0.66 3.21 11.08
CA THR A 100 0.42 3.68 12.46
C THR A 100 1.70 3.62 13.32
N ALA A 101 1.67 4.18 14.52
CA ALA A 101 2.81 4.09 15.43
C ALA A 101 3.08 2.66 15.97
N ASP A 102 2.22 1.68 15.67
CA ASP A 102 2.47 0.28 16.01
C ASP A 102 3.48 -0.32 15.02
N LEU A 103 4.57 -0.86 15.56
CA LEU A 103 5.62 -1.49 14.75
C LEU A 103 5.19 -2.83 14.12
N ASN A 104 4.02 -3.36 14.49
CA ASN A 104 3.43 -4.57 13.92
C ASN A 104 2.29 -4.28 12.95
N ASP A 105 2.08 -3.02 12.58
CA ASP A 105 1.07 -2.60 11.62
C ASP A 105 1.52 -2.96 10.20
N LEU A 106 1.37 -4.24 9.86
CA LEU A 106 1.70 -4.83 8.57
C LEU A 106 0.42 -5.24 7.85
N ILE A 107 0.51 -5.45 6.54
CA ILE A 107 -0.62 -5.95 5.76
C ILE A 107 -0.97 -7.36 6.24
N SER A 108 -2.26 -7.57 6.52
CA SER A 108 -2.81 -8.89 6.79
C SER A 108 -3.44 -9.46 5.53
N GLU A 109 -2.96 -10.61 5.06
CA GLU A 109 -3.60 -11.37 3.98
C GLU A 109 -4.66 -12.33 4.52
N ARG A 110 -5.78 -12.45 3.81
CA ARG A 110 -6.82 -13.47 4.05
C ARG A 110 -7.26 -14.09 2.73
N SER A 111 -7.76 -15.32 2.76
CA SER A 111 -8.28 -15.98 1.56
C SER A 111 -9.53 -16.78 1.88
N SER A 112 -10.54 -16.71 1.02
CA SER A 112 -11.73 -17.58 1.13
C SER A 112 -11.49 -19.00 0.57
N LEU A 113 -10.33 -19.27 -0.05
CA LEU A 113 -9.99 -20.56 -0.61
C LEU A 113 -9.52 -21.55 0.49
N PRO A 114 -10.23 -22.68 0.74
CA PRO A 114 -9.92 -23.58 1.85
C PRO A 114 -8.53 -24.23 1.82
N ALA A 115 -7.88 -24.26 0.66
CA ALA A 115 -6.55 -24.83 0.46
C ALA A 115 -5.42 -23.78 0.56
N ASN A 116 -5.75 -22.50 0.69
CA ASN A 116 -4.76 -21.43 0.81
C ASN A 116 -4.20 -21.39 2.25
N ALA A 117 -2.91 -21.09 2.41
CA ALA A 117 -2.27 -20.95 3.71
C ALA A 117 -2.86 -19.81 4.56
N PHE A 118 -3.41 -18.79 3.89
CA PHE A 118 -4.10 -17.64 4.51
C PHE A 118 -5.61 -17.85 4.62
N TYR A 119 -6.10 -19.09 4.58
CA TYR A 119 -7.52 -19.36 4.66
C TYR A 119 -8.14 -18.77 5.94
N SER A 120 -9.20 -17.99 5.77
CA SER A 120 -10.01 -17.44 6.86
C SER A 120 -11.49 -17.46 6.47
N PRO A 121 -12.38 -17.91 7.37
CA PRO A 121 -13.82 -17.87 7.11
C PRO A 121 -14.38 -16.44 7.07
N GLU A 122 -13.62 -15.44 7.54
CA GLU A 122 -13.95 -14.02 7.46
C GLU A 122 -13.52 -13.37 6.13
N ALA A 123 -12.80 -14.10 5.26
CA ALA A 123 -12.37 -13.58 3.97
C ALA A 123 -13.55 -13.40 2.99
N ILE A 124 -13.54 -12.27 2.27
CA ILE A 124 -14.58 -11.89 1.30
C ILE A 124 -14.23 -12.39 -0.10
N SER A 125 -12.96 -12.37 -0.48
CA SER A 125 -12.48 -12.72 -1.83
C SER A 125 -11.44 -13.84 -1.79
N HIS A 126 -10.90 -14.21 -2.97
CA HIS A 126 -9.89 -15.26 -3.03
C HIS A 126 -8.53 -14.78 -2.49
N GLN A 127 -8.32 -13.47 -2.45
CA GLN A 127 -7.20 -12.83 -1.77
C GLN A 127 -7.63 -11.45 -1.29
N ASP A 128 -7.66 -11.29 0.02
CA ASP A 128 -7.92 -10.02 0.68
C ASP A 128 -6.60 -9.50 1.26
N PHE A 129 -6.36 -8.19 1.13
CA PHE A 129 -5.34 -7.51 1.93
C PHE A 129 -6.00 -6.49 2.82
N VAL A 130 -5.60 -6.44 4.08
CA VAL A 130 -6.10 -5.46 5.03
C VAL A 130 -4.95 -4.70 5.64
N ALA A 131 -5.06 -3.38 5.61
CA ALA A 131 -4.05 -2.46 6.08
C ALA A 131 -4.70 -1.29 6.82
N ASP A 132 -4.02 -0.84 7.88
CA ASP A 132 -4.36 0.38 8.59
C ASP A 132 -3.25 1.40 8.41
N PHE A 133 -3.62 2.67 8.19
CA PHE A 133 -2.65 3.75 8.04
C PHE A 133 -3.25 5.10 8.40
N VAL A 134 -2.39 6.08 8.65
CA VAL A 134 -2.77 7.38 9.21
C VAL A 134 -2.08 8.52 8.50
N ASP A 135 -2.71 9.69 8.56
CA ASP A 135 -2.06 10.96 8.21
C ASP A 135 -1.54 11.72 9.43
N THR A 136 -1.73 11.21 10.64
CA THR A 136 -1.49 11.99 11.87
C THR A 136 -0.02 12.24 12.15
N ASN A 137 0.86 11.44 11.55
CA ASN A 137 2.30 11.51 11.77
C ASN A 137 2.90 12.71 11.03
N THR A 138 3.86 13.38 11.66
CA THR A 138 4.66 14.45 11.02
C THR A 138 6.11 14.04 10.79
N PHE A 139 6.47 12.86 11.27
CA PHE A 139 7.73 12.16 11.06
C PHE A 139 7.42 10.73 10.66
N ILE A 140 8.24 10.14 9.80
CA ILE A 140 8.05 8.76 9.37
C ILE A 140 8.30 7.83 10.55
N PRO A 141 7.35 6.95 10.91
CA PRO A 141 7.50 6.04 12.03
C PRO A 141 8.82 5.27 12.00
N GLY A 142 9.48 5.18 13.15
CA GLY A 142 10.79 4.51 13.27
C GLY A 142 11.99 5.35 12.81
N THR A 143 11.79 6.58 12.32
CA THR A 143 12.87 7.46 11.83
C THR A 143 12.84 8.85 12.48
N ALA A 144 13.86 9.66 12.17
CA ALA A 144 13.89 11.09 12.49
C ALA A 144 13.56 11.98 11.27
N ILE A 145 13.04 11.39 10.18
CA ILE A 145 12.77 12.08 8.93
C ILE A 145 11.40 12.75 9.01
N GLN A 146 11.38 14.08 8.83
CA GLN A 146 10.15 14.86 8.81
C GLN A 146 9.43 14.68 7.46
N ILE A 147 8.10 14.58 7.50
CA ILE A 147 7.26 14.56 6.30
C ILE A 147 7.15 15.98 5.74
N PRO A 148 7.65 16.28 4.52
CA PRO A 148 7.70 17.64 4.02
C PRO A 148 6.31 18.22 3.77
N ASN A 149 6.09 19.46 4.22
CA ASN A 149 4.86 20.25 3.99
C ASN A 149 3.55 19.66 4.51
N HIS A 150 3.60 18.52 5.21
CA HIS A 150 2.42 17.84 5.69
C HIS A 150 1.74 18.62 6.83
N GLN A 151 0.43 18.72 6.74
CA GLN A 151 -0.45 19.33 7.73
C GLN A 151 -1.63 18.37 7.95
N PRO A 152 -1.53 17.44 8.92
CA PRO A 152 -2.48 16.36 9.11
C PRO A 152 -3.95 16.82 9.17
N LEU A 153 -4.84 16.07 8.53
CA LEU A 153 -6.29 16.19 8.68
C LEU A 153 -6.82 15.37 9.87
N GLY A 154 -6.01 14.49 10.45
CA GLY A 154 -6.40 13.65 11.59
C GLY A 154 -7.08 12.35 11.16
N LEU A 155 -6.67 11.81 10.01
CA LEU A 155 -7.26 10.66 9.36
C LEU A 155 -6.64 9.36 9.88
N ALA A 156 -7.52 8.39 10.10
CA ALA A 156 -7.20 6.98 10.20
C ALA A 156 -7.95 6.26 9.08
N VAL A 157 -7.23 5.46 8.31
CA VAL A 157 -7.74 4.74 7.14
C VAL A 157 -7.63 3.25 7.42
N HIS A 158 -8.77 2.57 7.32
CA HIS A 158 -8.84 1.12 7.23
C HIS A 158 -9.10 0.77 5.77
N MET A 159 -8.17 0.05 5.15
CA MET A 159 -8.25 -0.31 3.74
C MET A 159 -8.37 -1.82 3.61
N GLU A 160 -9.33 -2.26 2.80
CA GLU A 160 -9.50 -3.67 2.45
C GLU A 160 -9.48 -3.81 0.93
N THR A 161 -8.49 -4.54 0.43
CA THR A 161 -8.33 -4.87 -0.98
C THR A 161 -8.89 -6.25 -1.27
N TYR A 162 -9.58 -6.43 -2.39
CA TYR A 162 -10.20 -7.71 -2.76
C TYR A 162 -9.90 -8.10 -4.21
N ALA A 163 -9.55 -9.38 -4.42
CA ALA A 163 -9.28 -9.95 -5.74
C ALA A 163 -9.87 -11.38 -5.89
N TRP A 164 -10.33 -11.69 -7.10
CA TRP A 164 -10.91 -12.99 -7.44
C TRP A 164 -10.18 -13.64 -8.62
N ASN A 165 -10.40 -14.95 -8.78
CA ASN A 165 -9.92 -15.71 -9.94
C ASN A 165 -11.07 -16.25 -10.80
N PHE A 166 -12.26 -15.66 -10.67
CA PHE A 166 -13.38 -15.98 -11.54
C PHE A 166 -13.18 -15.31 -12.90
N PRO A 167 -13.48 -15.97 -14.03
CA PRO A 167 -13.29 -15.38 -15.37
C PRO A 167 -14.05 -14.08 -15.67
N PHE A 168 -14.95 -13.65 -14.78
CA PHE A 168 -15.70 -12.40 -14.90
C PHE A 168 -15.22 -11.31 -13.91
N ALA A 169 -14.23 -11.64 -13.07
CA ALA A 169 -13.73 -10.80 -11.99
C ALA A 169 -12.22 -10.99 -11.77
N ASP A 170 -11.50 -11.42 -12.82
CA ASP A 170 -10.05 -11.63 -12.80
C ASP A 170 -9.29 -10.49 -13.48
N ASP A 171 -9.97 -9.42 -13.90
CA ASP A 171 -9.42 -8.24 -14.59
C ASP A 171 -9.55 -6.93 -13.79
N PHE A 172 -10.00 -7.00 -12.53
CA PHE A 172 -10.02 -5.85 -11.62
C PHE A 172 -9.67 -6.24 -10.18
N VAL A 173 -9.24 -5.23 -9.42
CA VAL A 173 -9.03 -5.29 -7.96
C VAL A 173 -9.93 -4.22 -7.33
N ILE A 174 -10.60 -4.55 -6.24
CA ILE A 174 -11.37 -3.58 -5.44
C ILE A 174 -10.48 -3.08 -4.31
N LEU A 175 -10.48 -1.76 -4.11
CA LEU A 175 -9.76 -1.04 -3.05
C LEU A 175 -10.73 -0.31 -2.14
#